data_AF-A0A7Y3DZ45-F1
#
_entry.id   AF-A0A7Y3DZ45-F1
#
_cell.length_a   1.000
_cell.length_b   1.000
_cell.length_c   1.000
_cell.angle_alpha   90.00
_cell.angle_beta   90.00
_cell.angle_gamma   90.00
#
_symmetry.space_group_name_H-M   'P 1'
#
loop_
_entity.id
_entity.type
_entity.pdbx_description
1 polymer ?
#
loop_
_entity_poly.entity_id
_entity_poly.type
_entity_poly.pdbx_seq_one_letter_code
_entity_poly.pdbx_strand_id
1 'polypeptide(L)'
;MKPHYFFSSVTRNTDLWQRPFQVTPLETAHWATGDFVAGRVVGKRNRLYMCETKTGRMADMVRGDLLIGALGERAATLEGVGDWRAVSKNLELDALTGAGLLGKATSISPMLPELMRLEYLGHVCRDGQKLNMADFVKPAKPRKLDIPVVMLIGTSMSAGK
;
A
#
# COMPACT_ATOMS: atom_id res chain seq x y z
N MET A 1 18.78 -17.09 7.23
CA MET A 1 17.77 -17.12 6.14
C MET A 1 17.43 -15.70 5.74
N LYS A 2 17.31 -15.39 4.44
CA LYS A 2 16.75 -14.10 4.01
C LYS A 2 15.25 -14.08 4.36
N PRO A 3 14.71 -12.96 4.87
CA PRO A 3 13.28 -12.83 5.12
C PRO A 3 12.50 -13.04 3.82
N HIS A 4 11.40 -13.78 3.89
CA HIS A 4 10.47 -13.95 2.79
C HIS A 4 9.40 -12.86 2.86
N TYR A 5 9.24 -12.09 1.79
CA TYR A 5 8.25 -11.02 1.69
C TYR A 5 7.13 -11.38 0.72
N PHE A 6 5.89 -11.12 1.14
CA PHE A 6 4.76 -11.01 0.24
C PHE A 6 4.79 -9.64 -0.42
N PHE A 7 4.99 -9.63 -1.74
CA PHE A 7 4.87 -8.43 -2.54
C PHE A 7 3.42 -8.25 -2.95
N SER A 8 2.79 -7.18 -2.47
CA SER A 8 1.40 -6.86 -2.80
C SER A 8 1.23 -6.30 -4.22
N SER A 9 0.00 -6.25 -4.73
CA SER A 9 -0.28 -5.84 -6.11
C SER A 9 0.10 -4.39 -6.41
N VAL A 10 0.10 -3.48 -5.42
CA VAL A 10 0.60 -2.11 -5.59
C VAL A 10 2.10 -2.05 -5.95
N THR A 11 2.85 -3.13 -5.73
CA THR A 11 4.28 -3.21 -6.08
C THR A 11 4.53 -3.74 -7.50
N ARG A 12 3.48 -4.07 -8.27
CA ARG A 12 3.60 -4.79 -9.56
C ARG A 12 4.40 -4.04 -10.62
N ASN A 13 4.48 -2.71 -10.56
CA ASN A 13 5.27 -1.89 -11.47
C ASN A 13 6.77 -1.81 -11.11
N THR A 14 7.20 -2.46 -10.03
CA THR A 14 8.57 -2.40 -9.51
C THR A 14 9.43 -3.59 -9.96
N ASP A 15 10.70 -3.60 -9.55
CA ASP A 15 11.65 -4.70 -9.73
C ASP A 15 12.06 -5.35 -8.39
N LEU A 16 11.27 -5.16 -7.32
CA LEU A 16 11.63 -5.52 -5.93
C LEU A 16 11.91 -7.01 -5.71
N TRP A 17 11.37 -7.90 -6.55
CA TRP A 17 11.63 -9.34 -6.51
C TRP A 17 12.83 -9.78 -7.36
N GLN A 18 13.43 -8.87 -8.12
CA GLN A 18 14.60 -9.15 -8.98
C GLN A 18 15.86 -8.49 -8.42
N ARG A 19 15.73 -7.27 -7.89
CA ARG A 19 16.85 -6.47 -7.39
C ARG A 19 16.76 -6.32 -5.87
N PRO A 20 17.87 -6.55 -5.15
CA PRO A 20 17.89 -6.47 -3.70
C PRO A 20 17.52 -5.07 -3.20
N PHE A 21 17.03 -5.02 -1.98
CA PHE A 21 16.70 -3.81 -1.24
C PHE A 21 16.99 -4.04 0.24
N GLN A 22 17.03 -2.97 1.00
CA GLN A 22 17.12 -2.97 2.46
C GLN A 22 15.81 -2.48 3.05
N VAL A 23 15.49 -2.89 4.27
CA VAL A 23 14.38 -2.33 5.04
C VAL A 23 14.97 -1.46 6.14
N THR A 24 14.75 -0.14 6.07
CA THR A 24 15.35 0.82 7.00
C THR A 24 14.24 1.64 7.68
N PRO A 25 14.13 1.60 9.02
CA PRO A 25 13.23 2.49 9.75
C PRO A 25 13.58 3.96 9.49
N LEU A 26 12.59 4.72 9.05
CA LEU A 26 12.66 6.18 8.92
C LEU A 26 11.65 6.84 9.87
N GLU A 27 12.01 8.02 10.38
CA GLU A 27 11.10 8.89 11.13
C GLU A 27 9.91 9.32 10.26
N THR A 28 8.73 9.48 10.87
CA THR A 28 7.48 9.82 10.16
C THR A 28 7.54 11.13 9.39
N ALA A 29 8.42 12.07 9.79
CA ALA A 29 8.67 13.32 9.07
C ALA A 29 9.22 13.10 7.66
N HIS A 30 9.86 11.95 7.40
CA HIS A 30 10.42 11.60 6.10
C HIS A 30 9.48 10.74 5.26
N TRP A 31 8.30 10.38 5.76
CA TRP A 31 7.35 9.54 5.02
C TRP A 31 6.64 10.37 3.95
N ALA A 32 6.28 9.73 2.85
CA ALA A 32 5.56 10.33 1.75
C ALA A 32 4.57 9.33 1.12
N THR A 33 3.55 9.88 0.45
CA THR A 33 2.65 9.08 -0.38
C THR A 33 3.45 8.29 -1.43
N GLY A 34 3.12 7.02 -1.59
CA GLY A 34 3.74 6.12 -2.56
C GLY A 34 5.04 5.49 -2.09
N ASP A 35 5.52 5.81 -0.89
CA ASP A 35 6.70 5.14 -0.33
C ASP A 35 6.42 3.66 -0.11
N PHE A 36 7.32 2.80 -0.57
CA PHE A 36 7.23 1.37 -0.30
C PHE A 36 7.73 1.08 1.11
N VAL A 37 6.93 0.37 1.91
CA VAL A 37 7.28 0.00 3.29
C VAL A 37 7.07 -1.49 3.52
N ALA A 38 7.85 -2.05 4.45
CA ALA A 38 7.67 -3.39 4.96
C ALA A 38 6.87 -3.36 6.26
N GLY A 39 5.83 -4.17 6.34
CA GLY A 39 5.04 -4.38 7.55
C GLY A 39 5.03 -5.85 7.96
N ARG A 40 5.04 -6.13 9.26
CA ARG A 40 4.82 -7.47 9.82
C ARG A 40 3.38 -7.62 10.24
N VAL A 41 2.69 -8.64 9.75
CA VAL A 41 1.30 -8.91 10.11
C VAL A 41 1.18 -9.24 11.60
N VAL A 42 0.29 -8.53 12.30
CA VAL A 42 -0.03 -8.72 13.71
C VAL A 42 -1.54 -8.92 13.90
N GLY A 43 -1.99 -9.19 15.13
CA GLY A 43 -3.42 -9.34 15.41
C GLY A 43 -3.98 -10.74 15.16
N LYS A 44 -5.32 -10.87 15.19
CA LYS A 44 -6.04 -12.13 15.02
C LYS A 44 -6.61 -12.19 13.60
N ARG A 45 -6.32 -13.28 12.88
CA ARG A 45 -6.77 -13.49 11.50
C ARG A 45 -8.30 -13.41 11.40
N ASN A 46 -8.78 -12.72 10.38
CA ASN A 46 -10.17 -12.74 9.93
C ASN A 46 -10.22 -12.72 8.38
N ARG A 47 -11.42 -12.63 7.78
CA ARG A 47 -11.60 -12.68 6.31
C ARG A 47 -10.90 -11.55 5.51
N LEU A 48 -10.43 -10.48 6.16
CA LEU A 48 -9.69 -9.39 5.51
C LEU A 48 -8.17 -9.55 5.61
N TYR A 49 -7.67 -10.61 6.26
CA TYR A 49 -6.24 -10.90 6.35
C TYR A 49 -5.79 -11.64 5.09
N MET A 50 -5.90 -10.92 3.96
CA MET A 50 -5.55 -11.41 2.64
C MET A 50 -4.76 -10.34 1.89
N CYS A 51 -3.81 -10.79 1.08
CA CYS A 51 -3.04 -9.95 0.18
C CYS A 51 -3.25 -10.40 -1.26
N GLU A 52 -3.65 -9.48 -2.14
CA GLU A 52 -3.48 -9.66 -3.57
C GLU A 52 -1.99 -9.48 -3.89
N THR A 53 -1.32 -10.57 -4.28
CA THR A 53 0.11 -10.55 -4.56
C THR A 53 0.43 -9.80 -5.85
N LYS A 54 1.73 -9.54 -6.10
CA LYS A 54 2.25 -8.97 -7.36
C LYS A 54 1.76 -9.70 -8.61
N THR A 55 1.39 -10.98 -8.47
CA THR A 55 0.88 -11.83 -9.57
C THR A 55 -0.64 -11.79 -9.74
N GLY A 56 -1.37 -11.09 -8.87
CA GLY A 56 -2.83 -11.06 -8.84
C GLY A 56 -3.48 -12.21 -8.07
N ARG A 57 -2.68 -13.16 -7.56
CA ARG A 57 -3.19 -14.23 -6.69
C ARG A 57 -3.53 -13.69 -5.31
N MET A 58 -4.67 -14.11 -4.78
CA MET A 58 -5.05 -13.88 -3.38
C MET A 58 -4.33 -14.88 -2.48
N ALA A 59 -3.62 -14.36 -1.48
CA ALA A 59 -2.93 -15.16 -0.46
C ALA A 59 -3.48 -14.81 0.92
N ASP A 60 -3.79 -15.83 1.73
CA ASP A 60 -4.08 -15.65 3.14
C ASP A 60 -2.81 -15.24 3.88
N MET A 61 -2.94 -14.24 4.74
CA MET A 61 -1.84 -13.71 5.54
C MET A 61 -2.02 -14.14 7.00
N VAL A 62 -0.93 -14.57 7.63
CA VAL A 62 -0.91 -14.98 9.04
C VAL A 62 0.05 -14.09 9.84
N ARG A 63 -0.12 -14.11 11.16
CA ARG A 63 0.75 -13.37 12.08
C ARG A 63 2.22 -13.73 11.82
N GLY A 64 3.06 -12.72 11.71
CA GLY A 64 4.49 -12.86 11.47
C GLY A 64 4.91 -12.73 10.00
N ASP A 65 3.97 -12.90 9.06
CA ASP A 65 4.23 -12.68 7.63
C ASP A 65 4.69 -11.25 7.37
N LEU A 66 5.57 -11.09 6.39
CA LEU A 66 6.10 -9.81 5.97
C LEU A 66 5.44 -9.38 4.68
N LEU A 67 4.81 -8.21 4.68
CA LEU A 67 4.17 -7.60 3.52
C LEU A 67 4.96 -6.38 3.06
N ILE A 68 5.21 -6.28 1.75
CA ILE A 68 5.60 -5.01 1.13
C ILE A 68 4.34 -4.38 0.53
N GLY A 69 4.04 -3.16 0.98
CA GLY A 69 2.96 -2.33 0.46
C GLY A 69 3.44 -0.90 0.24
N ALA A 70 2.51 0.00 -0.06
CA ALA A 70 2.80 1.42 -0.28
C ALA A 70 1.97 2.29 0.67
N LEU A 71 2.58 3.34 1.21
CA LEU A 71 1.88 4.35 1.99
C LEU A 71 0.92 5.14 1.09
N GLY A 72 -0.32 5.32 1.54
CA GLY A 72 -1.28 6.12 0.78
C GLY A 72 -2.57 6.42 1.52
N GLU A 73 -3.52 6.95 0.77
CA GLU A 73 -4.81 7.40 1.27
C GLU A 73 -5.93 6.65 0.54
N ARG A 74 -6.97 6.31 1.29
CA ARG A 74 -8.18 5.65 0.78
C ARG A 74 -9.42 6.43 1.21
N ALA A 75 -10.27 6.78 0.25
CA ALA A 75 -11.58 7.37 0.48
C ALA A 75 -12.69 6.45 -0.04
N ALA A 76 -13.07 5.43 0.75
CA ALA A 76 -14.13 4.48 0.43
C ALA A 76 -15.23 4.52 1.50
N THR A 77 -16.19 5.43 1.37
CA THR A 77 -17.18 5.75 2.41
C THR A 77 -18.12 4.60 2.80
N LEU A 78 -18.34 3.63 1.91
CA LEU A 78 -19.12 2.41 2.21
C LEU A 78 -18.28 1.30 2.85
N GLU A 79 -16.95 1.43 2.83
CA GLU A 79 -16.01 0.45 3.34
C GLU A 79 -15.11 1.07 4.43
N GLY A 80 -13.88 1.42 4.07
CA GLY A 80 -12.90 1.98 5.00
C GLY A 80 -12.20 3.21 4.42
N VAL A 81 -12.08 4.24 5.25
CA VAL A 81 -11.34 5.48 4.98
C VAL A 81 -10.07 5.47 5.84
N GLY A 82 -8.96 5.88 5.26
CA GLY A 82 -7.71 5.99 5.99
C GLY A 82 -6.63 6.76 5.24
N ASP A 83 -5.64 7.22 5.99
CA ASP A 83 -4.49 8.00 5.49
C ASP A 83 -3.23 7.54 6.23
N TRP A 84 -2.12 7.42 5.52
CA TRP A 84 -0.81 7.19 6.10
C TRP A 84 -0.38 8.31 7.07
N ARG A 85 -0.85 9.54 6.88
CA ARG A 85 -0.56 10.66 7.78
C ARG A 85 -1.20 10.53 9.16
N ALA A 86 -2.24 9.70 9.28
CA ALA A 86 -2.90 9.41 10.54
C ALA A 86 -2.18 8.32 11.37
N VAL A 87 -1.09 7.75 10.86
CA VAL A 87 -0.28 6.77 11.59
C VAL A 87 0.33 7.42 12.82
N SER A 88 0.07 6.83 13.99
CA SER A 88 0.49 7.40 15.27
C SER A 88 1.95 7.06 15.58
N LYS A 89 2.45 7.56 16.72
CA LYS A 89 3.81 7.27 17.21
C LYS A 89 4.06 5.80 17.52
N ASN A 90 3.01 4.98 17.62
CA ASN A 90 3.14 3.52 17.78
C ASN A 90 3.50 2.79 16.47
N LEU A 91 3.54 3.50 15.33
CA LEU A 91 3.91 2.98 14.01
C LEU A 91 3.11 1.74 13.57
N GLU A 92 1.87 1.63 14.04
CA GLU A 92 0.94 0.61 13.57
C GLU A 92 0.26 1.05 12.27
N LEU A 93 0.29 0.15 11.28
CA LEU A 93 -0.36 0.31 10.00
C LEU A 93 -1.59 -0.59 9.90
N ASP A 94 -2.60 -0.13 9.18
CA ASP A 94 -3.74 -0.90 8.69
C ASP A 94 -3.58 -1.08 7.18
N ALA A 95 -3.81 -2.31 6.69
CA ALA A 95 -4.00 -2.55 5.27
C ALA A 95 -5.39 -2.01 4.87
N LEU A 96 -5.40 -0.81 4.29
CA LEU A 96 -6.60 -0.15 3.82
C LEU A 96 -7.23 -0.89 2.64
N THR A 97 -6.44 -1.68 1.91
CA THR A 97 -6.88 -2.62 0.89
C THR A 97 -6.07 -3.92 0.93
N GLY A 98 -6.64 -5.01 0.43
CA GLY A 98 -5.89 -6.25 0.18
C GLY A 98 -4.80 -6.10 -0.90
N ALA A 99 -4.85 -5.02 -1.70
CA ALA A 99 -3.85 -4.71 -2.72
C ALA A 99 -2.53 -4.16 -2.15
N GLY A 100 -2.46 -3.90 -0.83
CA GLY A 100 -1.27 -3.40 -0.15
C GLY A 100 -1.17 -1.88 -0.04
N LEU A 101 -2.30 -1.18 -0.06
CA LEU A 101 -2.36 0.23 0.36
C LEU A 101 -2.33 0.29 1.88
N LEU A 102 -1.31 0.93 2.44
CA LEU A 102 -1.04 0.97 3.88
C LEU A 102 -1.22 2.39 4.42
N GLY A 103 -1.82 2.50 5.60
CA GLY A 103 -1.98 3.76 6.30
C GLY A 103 -2.61 3.53 7.66
N LYS A 104 -3.36 4.48 8.20
CA LYS A 104 -4.18 4.29 9.39
C LYS A 104 -5.65 4.47 9.04
N ALA A 105 -6.49 3.52 9.44
CA ALA A 105 -7.93 3.69 9.33
C ALA A 105 -8.42 4.81 10.24
N THR A 106 -9.19 5.75 9.69
CA THR A 106 -9.83 6.85 10.43
C THR A 106 -11.34 6.69 10.52
N SER A 107 -11.93 5.90 9.62
CA SER A 107 -13.35 5.51 9.66
C SER A 107 -13.53 4.16 8.99
N ILE A 108 -14.24 3.23 9.62
CA ILE A 108 -14.52 1.89 9.10
C ILE A 108 -16.00 1.60 9.23
N SER A 109 -16.59 1.07 8.16
CA SER A 109 -17.97 0.57 8.15
C SER A 109 -18.17 -0.51 9.22
N PRO A 110 -19.23 -0.45 10.03
CA PRO A 110 -19.55 -1.49 11.01
C PRO A 110 -19.77 -2.89 10.41
N MET A 111 -20.00 -2.98 9.10
CA MET A 111 -20.19 -4.24 8.38
C MET A 111 -18.86 -4.97 8.05
N LEU A 112 -17.72 -4.31 8.28
CA LEU A 112 -16.40 -4.89 8.07
C LEU A 112 -15.81 -5.39 9.39
N PRO A 113 -15.13 -6.56 9.40
CA PRO A 113 -14.28 -6.93 10.52
C PRO A 113 -13.05 -6.00 10.60
N GLU A 114 -12.24 -6.16 11.65
CA GLU A 114 -10.97 -5.44 11.77
C GLU A 114 -10.11 -5.60 10.52
N LEU A 115 -9.50 -4.50 10.06
CA LEU A 115 -8.51 -4.55 8.98
C LEU A 115 -7.29 -5.37 9.40
N MET A 116 -6.55 -5.86 8.40
CA MET A 116 -5.25 -6.48 8.65
C MET A 116 -4.28 -5.45 9.22
N ARG A 117 -3.82 -5.68 10.45
CA ARG A 117 -2.87 -4.80 11.15
C ARG A 117 -1.44 -5.23 10.89
N LEU A 118 -0.56 -4.25 10.76
CA LEU A 118 0.87 -4.46 10.58
C LEU A 118 1.68 -3.59 11.52
N GLU A 119 2.74 -4.18 12.08
CA GLU A 119 3.84 -3.45 12.68
C GLU A 119 4.74 -2.93 11.55
N TYR A 120 4.99 -1.61 11.51
CA TYR A 120 5.95 -1.04 10.56
C TYR A 120 7.38 -1.48 10.89
N LEU A 121 8.09 -2.00 9.88
CA LEU A 121 9.48 -2.43 10.01
C LEU A 121 10.49 -1.47 9.36
N GLY A 122 10.03 -0.62 8.44
CA GLY A 122 10.89 0.30 7.70
C GLY A 122 10.47 0.54 6.26
N HIS A 123 11.13 1.50 5.64
CA HIS A 123 11.03 1.77 4.21
C HIS A 123 11.88 0.80 3.42
N VAL A 124 11.41 0.45 2.22
CA VAL A 124 12.19 -0.25 1.22
C VAL A 124 13.19 0.75 0.62
N CYS A 125 14.48 0.46 0.74
CA CYS A 125 15.55 1.35 0.33
C CYS A 125 16.57 0.67 -0.60
N ARG A 126 17.19 1.45 -1.49
CA ARG A 126 18.41 1.11 -2.24
C ARG A 126 19.39 2.25 -2.14
N ASP A 127 20.67 1.92 -1.93
CA ASP A 127 21.76 2.90 -1.88
C ASP A 127 21.49 4.05 -0.88
N GLY A 128 20.88 3.73 0.26
CA GLY A 128 20.52 4.69 1.31
C GLY A 128 19.28 5.55 1.01
N GLN A 129 18.66 5.39 -0.16
CA GLN A 129 17.46 6.12 -0.54
C GLN A 129 16.21 5.24 -0.47
N LYS A 130 15.13 5.78 0.11
CA LYS A 130 13.83 5.12 0.08
C LYS A 130 13.31 5.05 -1.36
N LEU A 131 12.63 3.95 -1.69
CA LEU A 131 11.98 3.77 -2.98
C LEU A 131 10.53 4.23 -2.90
N ASN A 132 10.11 5.00 -3.89
CA ASN A 132 8.76 5.50 -4.06
C ASN A 132 8.16 4.97 -5.36
N MET A 133 6.84 4.84 -5.41
CA MET A 133 6.11 4.43 -6.61
C MET A 133 6.44 5.28 -7.85
N ALA A 134 6.70 6.58 -7.67
CA ALA A 134 7.08 7.49 -8.75
C ALA A 134 8.41 7.13 -9.42
N ASP A 135 9.34 6.48 -8.72
CA ASP A 135 10.64 6.06 -9.26
C ASP A 135 10.51 5.01 -10.37
N PHE A 136 9.35 4.35 -10.45
CA PHE A 136 9.06 3.26 -11.38
C PHE A 136 8.10 3.66 -12.50
N VAL A 137 7.77 4.95 -12.63
CA VAL A 137 6.89 5.46 -13.68
C VAL A 137 7.69 6.33 -14.63
N LYS A 138 7.59 6.06 -15.93
CA LYS A 138 8.12 6.94 -16.96
C LYS A 138 7.05 7.96 -17.36
N PRO A 139 7.25 9.27 -17.14
CA PRO A 139 6.28 10.27 -17.56
C PRO A 139 6.02 10.19 -19.07
N ALA A 140 4.74 10.23 -19.45
CA ALA A 140 4.35 10.31 -20.86
C ALA A 140 4.72 11.70 -21.40
N LYS A 141 5.22 11.76 -22.64
CA LYS A 141 5.44 13.04 -23.32
C LYS A 141 4.07 13.68 -23.62
N PRO A 142 3.88 14.99 -23.36
CA PRO A 142 2.67 15.69 -23.78
C PRO A 142 2.43 15.52 -25.29
N ARG A 143 1.17 15.32 -25.66
CA ARG A 143 0.74 15.22 -27.06
C ARG A 143 -0.48 16.09 -27.28
N LYS A 144 -0.55 16.72 -28.46
CA LYS A 144 -1.77 17.38 -28.91
C LYS A 144 -2.80 16.30 -29.20
N LEU A 145 -4.02 16.52 -28.74
CA LEU A 145 -5.15 15.63 -29.03
C LEU A 145 -5.80 16.12 -30.33
N ASP A 146 -5.80 15.28 -31.37
CA ASP A 146 -6.36 15.61 -32.69
C ASP A 146 -7.87 15.33 -32.76
N ILE A 147 -8.42 14.67 -31.75
CA ILE A 147 -9.85 14.41 -31.56
C ILE A 147 -10.32 15.02 -30.24
N PRO A 148 -11.57 15.52 -30.14
CA PRO A 148 -12.13 15.96 -28.87
C PRO A 148 -12.14 14.82 -27.85
N VAL A 149 -11.52 15.05 -26.69
CA VAL A 149 -11.51 14.10 -25.57
C VAL A 149 -12.30 14.70 -24.42
N VAL A 150 -13.29 13.95 -23.92
CA VAL A 150 -14.04 14.29 -22.71
C VAL A 150 -13.53 13.40 -21.57
N MET A 151 -12.98 14.00 -20.52
CA MET A 151 -12.54 13.27 -19.32
C MET A 151 -13.62 13.36 -18.24
N LEU A 152 -14.18 12.20 -17.87
CA LEU A 152 -15.13 12.07 -16.76
C LEU A 152 -14.38 11.61 -15.50
N ILE A 153 -14.35 12.46 -14.47
CA ILE A 153 -13.77 12.11 -13.16
C ILE A 153 -14.89 11.98 -12.13
N GLY A 154 -15.09 10.76 -11.64
CA GLY A 154 -15.91 10.45 -10.48
C GLY A 154 -15.02 10.15 -9.27
N THR A 155 -15.37 10.66 -8.10
CA THR A 155 -14.59 10.50 -6.86
C THR A 155 -15.19 9.47 -5.90
N SER A 156 -16.35 8.90 -6.22
CA SER A 156 -17.04 7.88 -5.43
C SER A 156 -16.91 6.49 -6.05
N MET A 157 -16.88 5.45 -5.20
CA MET A 157 -16.85 4.04 -5.63
C MET A 157 -18.05 3.67 -6.52
N SER A 158 -19.18 4.40 -6.41
CA SER A 158 -20.39 4.18 -7.20
C SER A 158 -20.60 5.24 -8.27
N ALA A 159 -19.57 5.99 -8.67
CA ALA A 159 -19.69 7.09 -9.62
C ALA A 159 -19.96 6.66 -11.08
N GLY A 160 -20.17 5.35 -11.33
CA GLY A 160 -20.65 4.84 -12.63
C GLY A 160 -19.77 5.21 -13.83
N LYS A 161 -18.45 5.28 -13.61
CA LYS A 161 -17.48 5.49 -14.70
C LYS A 161 -17.26 4.22 -15.49
#